data_AF-A0A023G2T0-F1
#
_entry.id   AF-A0A023G2T0-F1
#
_cell.length_a   1.000
_cell.length_b   1.000
_cell.length_c   1.000
_cell.angle_alpha   90.00
_cell.angle_beta   90.00
_cell.angle_gamma   90.00
#
_symmetry.space_group_name_H-M   'P 1'
#
loop_
_entity.id
_entity.type
_entity.pdbx_description
1 polymer ?
#
loop_
_entity_poly.entity_id
_entity_poly.type
_entity_poly.pdbx_seq_one_letter_code
_entity_poly.pdbx_strand_id
1 'polypeptide(L)'
;MIPTGIRWLRNVARSRFKLLRATNGSTYLLAALLILSACLATVNAQGHANTSSNSSSTMARLIASVVGNVPIPVTGPQPNCFVPPEQGKCDGKLFRYYFHWGVGKCFRYVYSGCGASANNFRHRQVCMRTCWHQNYNIYCKLPMDRGQCGNWVVRYYYDKERNHCFPFWFSGCGGNLNSFRSAQECRAVCIPD
;
A
#
# COMPACT_ATOMS: atom_id res chain seq x y z
N MET A 1 -1.57 -51.17 -3.70
CA MET A 1 -0.40 -50.69 -4.47
C MET A 1 -0.36 -49.18 -4.33
N ILE A 2 0.67 -48.65 -3.68
CA ILE A 2 0.77 -47.24 -3.29
C ILE A 2 1.75 -46.55 -4.26
N PRO A 3 1.44 -45.36 -4.80
CA PRO A 3 2.24 -44.70 -5.83
C PRO A 3 3.60 -44.19 -5.32
N THR A 4 4.56 -44.15 -6.24
CA THR A 4 6.01 -43.91 -6.10
C THR A 4 6.45 -42.50 -5.65
N GLY A 5 5.58 -41.71 -5.00
CA GLY A 5 5.88 -40.33 -4.59
C GLY A 5 6.47 -40.13 -3.18
N ILE A 6 6.45 -41.15 -2.32
CA ILE A 6 6.79 -41.00 -0.88
C ILE A 6 8.27 -41.32 -0.57
N ARG A 7 9.08 -41.73 -1.56
CA ARG A 7 10.50 -42.06 -1.35
C ARG A 7 11.46 -40.86 -1.46
N TRP A 8 11.01 -39.71 -1.95
CA TRP A 8 11.88 -38.52 -2.14
C TRP A 8 12.02 -37.66 -0.87
N LEU A 9 11.03 -37.64 0.02
CA LEU A 9 11.03 -36.77 1.20
C LEU A 9 11.89 -37.28 2.38
N ARG A 10 12.31 -38.55 2.39
CA ARG A 10 13.23 -39.08 3.43
C ARG A 10 14.71 -38.85 3.17
N ASN A 11 15.11 -38.52 1.93
CA ASN A 11 16.52 -38.35 1.58
C ASN A 11 17.02 -36.88 1.61
N VAL A 12 16.14 -35.89 1.56
CA VAL A 12 16.54 -34.47 1.71
C VAL A 12 16.82 -34.11 3.18
N ALA A 13 16.13 -34.76 4.13
CA ALA A 13 16.26 -34.46 5.56
C ALA A 13 17.56 -34.99 6.22
N ARG A 14 18.35 -35.85 5.54
CA ARG A 14 19.56 -36.46 6.13
C ARG A 14 20.89 -35.84 5.66
N SER A 15 20.86 -34.96 4.65
CA SER A 15 22.07 -34.34 4.10
C SER A 15 22.35 -32.91 4.58
N ARG A 16 21.41 -32.24 5.27
CA ARG A 16 21.65 -30.90 5.83
C ARG A 16 22.21 -30.89 7.26
N PHE A 17 22.22 -32.03 7.96
CA PHE A 17 22.69 -32.10 9.35
C PHE A 17 24.16 -32.52 9.53
N LYS A 18 24.90 -32.80 8.45
CA LYS A 18 26.34 -33.13 8.51
C LYS A 18 27.29 -32.01 8.04
N LEU A 19 26.78 -30.85 7.64
CA LEU A 19 27.60 -29.71 7.21
C LEU A 19 27.72 -28.58 8.26
N LEU A 20 27.17 -28.77 9.46
CA LEU A 20 27.24 -27.79 10.57
C LEU A 20 28.11 -28.25 11.75
N ARG A 21 29.08 -29.14 11.52
CA ARG A 21 29.95 -29.65 12.61
C ARG A 21 31.46 -29.60 12.37
N ALA A 22 31.94 -28.83 11.40
CA ALA A 22 33.37 -28.78 11.13
C ALA A 22 33.87 -27.44 10.58
N THR A 23 33.69 -26.33 11.30
CA THR A 23 34.52 -25.12 11.09
C THR A 23 34.60 -24.30 12.37
N ASN A 24 35.84 -24.10 12.85
CA ASN A 24 36.17 -23.38 14.09
C ASN A 24 35.81 -21.89 14.01
N GLY A 25 35.24 -21.33 15.09
CA GLY A 25 34.74 -19.95 15.19
C GLY A 25 35.77 -18.82 15.00
N SER A 26 37.05 -19.13 14.78
CA SER A 26 38.11 -18.14 14.54
C SER A 26 38.14 -17.61 13.11
N THR A 27 37.54 -18.30 12.14
CA THR A 27 37.53 -17.87 10.73
C THR A 27 36.49 -16.77 10.45
N TYR A 28 35.41 -16.71 11.23
CA TYR A 28 34.36 -15.69 11.08
C TYR A 28 34.81 -14.30 11.55
N LEU A 29 35.67 -14.20 12.56
CA LEU A 29 36.24 -12.92 13.01
C LEU A 29 37.25 -12.36 11.99
N LEU A 30 38.08 -13.21 11.39
CA LEU A 30 39.02 -12.81 10.33
C LEU A 30 38.28 -12.48 9.01
N ALA A 31 37.23 -13.22 8.67
CA ALA A 31 36.39 -12.91 7.52
C ALA A 31 35.61 -11.59 7.71
N ALA A 32 35.09 -11.33 8.92
CA ALA A 32 34.42 -10.06 9.22
C ALA A 32 35.37 -8.85 9.18
N LEU A 33 36.62 -9.00 9.65
CA LEU A 33 37.65 -7.95 9.59
C LEU A 33 38.13 -7.65 8.15
N LEU A 34 38.19 -8.66 7.28
CA LEU A 34 38.54 -8.49 5.86
C LEU A 34 37.38 -7.89 5.04
N ILE A 35 36.13 -8.13 5.42
CA ILE A 35 34.95 -7.53 4.76
C ILE A 35 34.79 -6.04 5.17
N LEU A 36 35.15 -5.67 6.41
CA LEU A 36 35.15 -4.27 6.86
C LEU A 36 36.26 -3.42 6.21
N SER A 37 37.44 -3.99 5.92
CA SER A 37 38.52 -3.26 5.23
C SER A 37 38.29 -3.09 3.73
N ALA A 38 37.53 -3.98 3.08
CA ALA A 38 37.12 -3.82 1.68
C ALA A 38 36.04 -2.75 1.46
N CYS A 39 35.30 -2.36 2.51
CA CYS A 39 34.20 -1.39 2.40
C CYS A 39 34.67 0.09 2.44
N LEU A 40 35.91 0.36 2.89
CA LEU A 40 36.48 1.71 2.91
C LEU A 40 37.24 2.09 1.63
N ALA A 41 37.42 1.15 0.69
CA ALA A 41 38.18 1.38 -0.55
C ALA A 41 37.33 1.69 -1.79
N THR A 42 35.99 1.78 -1.70
CA THR A 42 35.12 2.06 -2.86
C THR A 42 34.25 3.31 -2.73
N VAL A 43 34.43 4.13 -1.68
CA VAL A 43 33.74 5.44 -1.57
C VAL A 43 34.45 6.58 -2.33
N ASN A 44 35.56 6.30 -3.02
CA ASN A 44 36.32 7.31 -3.77
C ASN A 44 36.61 6.87 -5.22
N ALA A 45 35.57 6.60 -6.00
CA ALA A 45 35.71 6.46 -7.46
C ALA A 45 34.39 6.69 -8.20
N GLN A 46 33.78 7.88 -8.03
CA GLN A 46 32.84 8.44 -9.01
C GLN A 46 32.84 9.96 -8.87
N GLY A 47 33.78 10.58 -9.58
CA GLY A 47 33.60 11.93 -10.04
C GLY A 47 32.45 11.93 -11.05
N HIS A 48 31.30 12.47 -10.65
CA HIS A 48 30.37 13.09 -11.58
C HIS A 48 30.42 14.59 -11.34
N ALA A 49 31.21 15.25 -12.20
CA ALA A 49 31.10 16.67 -12.41
C ALA A 49 29.66 16.99 -12.81
N ASN A 50 29.00 17.86 -12.04
CA ASN A 50 27.86 18.61 -12.51
C ASN A 50 28.38 19.66 -13.51
N THR A 51 28.65 19.23 -14.74
CA THR A 51 28.73 20.12 -15.89
C THR A 51 27.37 20.10 -16.56
N SER A 52 26.57 21.13 -16.27
CA SER A 52 25.49 21.59 -17.12
C SER A 52 26.07 21.97 -18.49
N SER A 53 26.14 21.00 -19.41
CA SER A 53 26.38 21.24 -20.83
C SER A 53 25.17 20.79 -21.63
N ASN A 54 24.29 21.76 -21.86
CA ASN A 54 23.22 21.70 -22.86
C ASN A 54 23.83 21.37 -24.23
N SER A 55 23.80 20.09 -24.61
CA SER A 55 24.13 19.63 -25.95
C SER A 55 22.84 19.08 -26.58
N SER A 56 21.97 20.01 -27.00
CA SER A 56 20.75 19.68 -27.76
C SER A 56 21.15 19.01 -29.07
N SER A 57 21.05 17.67 -29.15
CA SER A 57 20.88 17.00 -30.43
C SER A 57 19.45 17.27 -30.91
N THR A 58 19.29 17.63 -32.17
CA THR A 58 17.98 17.95 -32.79
C THR A 58 16.97 16.80 -32.70
N MET A 59 17.43 15.57 -32.51
CA MET A 59 16.60 14.39 -32.23
C MET A 59 16.04 14.34 -30.79
N ALA A 60 16.78 14.84 -29.79
CA ALA A 60 16.30 14.88 -28.41
C ALA A 60 15.14 15.89 -28.21
N ARG A 61 15.07 16.92 -29.07
CA ARG A 61 13.99 17.93 -29.04
C ARG A 61 12.64 17.41 -29.53
N LEU A 62 12.62 16.41 -30.41
CA LEU A 62 11.37 15.84 -30.95
C LEU A 62 10.69 14.86 -29.98
N ILE A 63 11.44 14.25 -29.06
CA ILE A 63 10.87 13.37 -28.02
C ILE A 63 10.36 14.19 -26.83
N ALA A 64 11.02 15.30 -26.50
CA ALA A 64 10.60 16.20 -25.42
C ALA A 64 9.25 16.92 -25.69
N SER A 65 8.79 16.99 -26.95
CA SER A 65 7.49 17.59 -27.30
C SER A 65 6.31 16.60 -27.22
N VAL A 66 6.56 15.29 -27.13
CA VAL A 66 5.49 14.27 -27.03
C VAL A 66 5.34 13.74 -25.60
N VAL A 67 6.39 13.83 -24.77
CA VAL A 67 6.36 13.43 -23.34
C VAL A 67 6.62 14.62 -22.41
N GLY A 68 6.36 15.84 -22.89
CA GLY A 68 6.24 16.98 -22.01
C GLY A 68 5.14 16.68 -20.99
N ASN A 69 5.52 16.60 -19.71
CA ASN A 69 4.57 16.66 -18.60
C ASN A 69 3.85 18.01 -18.68
N VAL A 70 2.89 18.14 -19.59
CA VAL A 70 1.91 19.22 -19.57
C VAL A 70 1.11 18.98 -18.30
N PRO A 71 1.15 19.89 -17.31
CA PRO A 71 0.21 19.82 -16.20
C PRO A 71 -1.16 19.98 -16.84
N ILE A 72 -1.89 18.87 -16.99
CA ILE A 72 -3.28 18.92 -17.42
C ILE A 72 -3.96 19.82 -16.39
N PRO A 73 -4.54 20.96 -16.80
CA PRO A 73 -5.31 21.76 -15.87
C PRO A 73 -6.47 20.88 -15.43
N VAL A 74 -6.45 20.45 -14.17
CA VAL A 74 -7.58 19.74 -13.56
C VAL A 74 -8.66 20.80 -13.37
N THR A 75 -9.43 21.09 -14.41
CA THR A 75 -10.45 22.16 -14.46
C THR A 75 -11.72 21.81 -13.65
N GLY A 76 -11.60 20.92 -12.67
CA GLY A 76 -12.70 20.52 -11.79
C GLY A 76 -12.40 20.82 -10.33
N PRO A 77 -13.43 20.92 -9.48
CA PRO A 77 -13.25 20.94 -8.02
C PRO A 77 -12.39 19.74 -7.59
N GLN A 78 -11.45 19.97 -6.67
CA GLN A 78 -10.63 18.90 -6.12
C GLN A 78 -11.54 17.83 -5.48
N PRO A 79 -11.31 16.52 -5.73
CA PRO A 79 -12.14 15.47 -5.16
C PRO A 79 -12.09 15.46 -3.63
N ASN A 80 -13.24 15.22 -2.99
CA ASN A 80 -13.33 14.99 -1.55
C ASN A 80 -14.02 13.64 -1.33
N CYS A 81 -13.28 12.69 -0.78
CA CYS A 81 -13.74 11.31 -0.60
C CYS A 81 -14.56 11.08 0.68
N PHE A 82 -14.66 12.11 1.53
CA PHE A 82 -15.25 12.02 2.87
C PHE A 82 -16.54 12.85 3.00
N VAL A 83 -17.19 13.13 1.87
CA VAL A 83 -18.53 13.75 1.81
C VAL A 83 -19.53 12.79 1.17
N PRO A 84 -20.83 12.86 1.54
CA PRO A 84 -21.86 12.08 0.86
C PRO A 84 -21.94 12.37 -0.64
N PRO A 85 -22.39 11.42 -1.48
CA PRO A 85 -22.75 11.70 -2.86
C PRO A 85 -23.98 12.59 -2.91
N GLU A 86 -24.00 13.55 -3.83
CA GLU A 86 -25.20 14.35 -4.12
C GLU A 86 -25.81 13.92 -5.45
N GLN A 87 -27.10 13.60 -5.41
CA GLN A 87 -27.88 13.30 -6.61
C GLN A 87 -28.14 14.57 -7.43
N GLY A 88 -28.34 15.72 -6.79
CA GLY A 88 -28.69 16.98 -7.44
C GLY A 88 -30.19 17.11 -7.80
N LYS A 89 -30.57 18.27 -8.35
CA LYS A 89 -31.98 18.65 -8.64
C LYS A 89 -32.32 18.68 -10.15
N CYS A 90 -31.42 18.20 -11.00
CA CYS A 90 -31.68 18.12 -12.44
C CYS A 90 -32.47 16.84 -12.79
N ASP A 91 -32.79 16.64 -14.07
CA ASP A 91 -33.62 15.51 -14.53
C ASP A 91 -32.82 14.36 -15.16
N GLY A 92 -31.49 14.48 -15.21
CA GLY A 92 -30.62 13.45 -15.76
C GLY A 92 -30.62 12.16 -14.93
N LYS A 93 -30.21 11.05 -15.56
CA LYS A 93 -30.02 9.76 -14.89
C LYS A 93 -28.67 9.19 -15.25
N LEU A 94 -27.61 9.83 -14.76
CA LEU A 94 -26.23 9.47 -15.04
C LEU A 94 -25.68 8.55 -13.97
N PHE A 95 -25.15 7.39 -14.35
CA PHE A 95 -24.43 6.55 -13.40
C PHE A 95 -23.07 7.16 -13.05
N ARG A 96 -22.83 7.31 -11.75
CA ARG A 96 -21.58 7.80 -11.18
C ARG A 96 -21.16 6.89 -10.03
N TYR A 97 -19.93 7.07 -9.56
CA TYR A 97 -19.36 6.37 -8.41
C TYR A 97 -19.04 7.37 -7.31
N TYR A 98 -19.23 6.97 -6.07
CA TYR A 98 -18.77 7.69 -4.89
C TYR A 98 -18.00 6.73 -3.99
N PHE A 99 -17.06 7.26 -3.22
CA PHE A 99 -16.29 6.51 -2.25
C PHE A 99 -17.02 6.48 -0.90
N HIS A 100 -17.27 5.28 -0.39
CA HIS A 100 -17.83 5.08 0.95
C HIS A 100 -16.70 4.79 1.93
N TRP A 101 -16.23 5.81 2.66
CA TRP A 101 -15.04 5.72 3.53
C TRP A 101 -15.11 4.62 4.58
N GLY A 102 -16.27 4.43 5.22
CA GLY A 102 -16.46 3.37 6.23
C GLY A 102 -16.38 1.94 5.69
N VAL A 103 -16.48 1.77 4.36
CA VAL A 103 -16.33 0.46 3.69
C VAL A 103 -15.02 0.41 2.88
N GLY A 104 -14.41 1.57 2.60
CA GLY A 104 -13.21 1.70 1.80
C GLY A 104 -13.39 1.35 0.32
N LYS A 105 -14.63 1.39 -0.19
CA LYS A 105 -14.96 0.99 -1.56
C LYS A 105 -15.81 2.04 -2.29
N CYS A 106 -15.72 2.01 -3.61
CA CYS A 106 -16.54 2.85 -4.48
C CYS A 106 -17.86 2.15 -4.87
N PHE A 107 -18.97 2.84 -4.68
CA PHE A 107 -20.32 2.37 -4.98
C PHE A 107 -20.94 3.21 -6.08
N ARG A 108 -21.79 2.58 -6.90
CA ARG A 108 -22.50 3.25 -7.99
C ARG A 108 -23.75 3.94 -7.46
N TYR A 109 -24.04 5.14 -7.96
CA TYR A 109 -25.26 5.89 -7.65
C TYR A 109 -25.77 6.65 -8.88
N VAL A 110 -26.99 7.17 -8.80
CA VAL A 110 -27.60 7.98 -9.88
C VAL A 110 -27.37 9.46 -9.57
N TYR A 111 -26.75 10.15 -10.52
CA TYR A 111 -26.51 11.59 -10.50
C TYR A 111 -27.37 12.27 -11.56
N SER A 112 -27.99 13.38 -11.19
CA SER A 112 -28.94 14.11 -12.02
C SER A 112 -28.33 14.97 -13.11
N GLY A 113 -27.01 15.20 -13.08
CA GLY A 113 -26.32 16.03 -14.08
C GLY A 113 -25.87 17.39 -13.56
N CYS A 114 -26.44 17.92 -12.48
CA CYS A 114 -25.98 19.15 -11.82
C CYS A 114 -25.88 19.01 -10.29
N GLY A 115 -25.09 19.87 -9.65
CA GLY A 115 -24.96 19.90 -8.18
C GLY A 115 -24.32 18.65 -7.60
N ALA A 116 -23.24 18.18 -8.21
CA ALA A 116 -22.45 17.09 -7.64
C ALA A 116 -21.62 17.58 -6.45
N SER A 117 -21.56 16.79 -5.39
CA SER A 117 -20.48 16.90 -4.41
C SER A 117 -19.15 16.47 -5.04
N ALA A 118 -18.04 16.79 -4.36
CA ALA A 118 -16.70 16.37 -4.79
C ALA A 118 -16.44 14.86 -4.65
N ASN A 119 -17.42 14.08 -4.18
CA ASN A 119 -17.40 12.61 -4.16
C ASN A 119 -18.20 12.02 -5.33
N ASN A 120 -17.88 12.44 -6.56
CA ASN A 120 -18.60 12.03 -7.78
C ASN A 120 -17.61 11.73 -8.90
N PHE A 121 -17.54 10.45 -9.28
CA PHE A 121 -16.60 9.95 -10.27
C PHE A 121 -17.32 9.23 -11.41
N ARG A 122 -16.84 9.41 -12.65
CA ARG A 122 -17.43 8.71 -13.80
C ARG A 122 -17.13 7.20 -13.82
N HIS A 123 -15.95 6.81 -13.35
CA HIS A 123 -15.47 5.42 -13.40
C HIS A 123 -15.04 4.93 -12.02
N ARG A 124 -15.32 3.66 -11.72
CA ARG A 124 -14.96 3.01 -10.43
C ARG A 124 -13.45 3.07 -10.18
N GLN A 125 -12.64 2.82 -11.21
CA GLN A 125 -11.18 2.83 -11.12
C GLN A 125 -10.64 4.21 -10.73
N VAL A 126 -11.22 5.28 -11.30
CA VAL A 126 -10.85 6.65 -10.96
C VAL A 126 -11.22 6.99 -9.52
N CYS A 127 -12.40 6.58 -9.07
CA CYS A 127 -12.80 6.70 -7.66
C CYS A 127 -11.84 5.98 -6.71
N MET A 128 -11.54 4.69 -6.97
CA MET A 128 -10.68 3.89 -6.10
C MET A 128 -9.26 4.45 -6.02
N ARG A 129 -8.62 4.77 -7.16
CA ARG A 129 -7.25 5.32 -7.17
C ARG A 129 -7.15 6.68 -6.47
N THR A 130 -8.23 7.47 -6.50
CA THR A 130 -8.25 8.82 -5.92
C THR A 130 -8.45 8.75 -4.41
N CYS A 131 -9.35 7.88 -3.94
CA CYS A 131 -9.83 7.91 -2.56
C CYS A 131 -9.21 6.84 -1.66
N TRP A 132 -8.84 5.68 -2.20
CA TRP A 132 -8.40 4.56 -1.38
C TRP A 132 -7.14 4.87 -0.58
N HIS A 133 -6.13 5.50 -1.19
CA HIS A 133 -4.89 5.84 -0.48
C HIS A 133 -5.10 6.84 0.66
N GLN A 134 -6.01 7.80 0.48
CA GLN A 134 -6.36 8.76 1.53
C GLN A 134 -7.02 8.04 2.71
N ASN A 135 -7.97 7.15 2.41
CA ASN A 135 -8.63 6.32 3.43
C ASN A 135 -7.64 5.39 4.12
N TYR A 136 -6.76 4.73 3.37
CA TYR A 136 -5.72 3.84 3.90
C TYR A 136 -4.81 4.56 4.89
N ASN A 137 -4.42 5.81 4.61
CA ASN A 137 -3.60 6.61 5.51
C ASN A 137 -4.30 6.94 6.83
N ILE A 138 -5.62 7.14 6.80
CA ILE A 138 -6.42 7.53 7.96
C ILE A 138 -6.74 6.32 8.85
N TYR A 139 -7.01 5.16 8.25
CA TYR A 139 -7.47 3.98 8.99
C TYR A 139 -6.35 2.94 9.17
N CYS A 140 -5.67 2.57 8.09
CA CYS A 140 -4.88 1.34 8.03
C CYS A 140 -3.40 1.53 8.38
N LYS A 141 -2.89 2.76 8.34
CA LYS A 141 -1.52 3.08 8.77
C LYS A 141 -1.36 3.24 10.28
N LEU A 142 -2.46 3.41 11.00
CA LEU A 142 -2.43 3.62 12.45
C LEU A 142 -2.08 2.31 13.17
N PRO A 143 -1.41 2.37 14.34
CA PRO A 143 -1.12 1.18 15.13
C PRO A 143 -2.41 0.61 15.75
N MET A 144 -2.37 -0.65 16.19
CA MET A 144 -3.41 -1.18 17.07
C MET A 144 -3.39 -0.41 18.39
N ASP A 145 -4.55 0.09 18.81
CA ASP A 145 -4.70 0.84 20.05
C ASP A 145 -5.91 0.30 20.85
N ARG A 146 -5.63 -0.23 22.04
CA ARG A 146 -6.64 -0.80 22.93
C ARG A 146 -7.50 0.28 23.61
N GLY A 147 -7.06 1.53 23.63
CA GLY A 147 -7.66 2.58 24.45
C GLY A 147 -7.44 2.34 25.95
N GLN A 148 -8.17 3.08 26.78
CA GLN A 148 -7.89 3.22 28.22
C GLN A 148 -9.09 3.09 29.16
N CYS A 149 -10.25 2.62 28.67
CA CYS A 149 -11.44 2.46 29.51
C CYS A 149 -11.44 1.12 30.27
N GLY A 150 -12.18 0.11 29.80
CA GLY A 150 -12.33 -1.18 30.50
C GLY A 150 -13.58 -1.98 30.11
N ASN A 151 -14.44 -1.43 29.25
CA ASN A 151 -15.56 -2.13 28.64
C ASN A 151 -15.06 -2.96 27.46
N TRP A 152 -14.43 -4.10 27.75
CA TRP A 152 -13.74 -4.92 26.77
C TRP A 152 -14.70 -5.49 25.73
N VAL A 153 -14.46 -5.14 24.48
CA VAL A 153 -15.17 -5.67 23.30
C VAL A 153 -14.16 -6.12 22.25
N VAL A 154 -14.51 -7.19 21.52
CA VAL A 154 -13.68 -7.65 20.40
C VAL A 154 -13.87 -6.71 19.21
N ARG A 155 -12.77 -6.21 18.69
CA ARG A 155 -12.68 -5.45 17.43
C ARG A 155 -11.59 -6.04 16.55
N TYR A 156 -11.45 -5.53 15.34
CA TYR A 156 -10.41 -5.97 14.40
C TYR A 156 -9.52 -4.79 14.02
N TYR A 157 -8.22 -5.01 13.94
CA TYR A 157 -7.27 -4.04 13.42
C TYR A 157 -6.52 -4.64 12.23
N TYR A 158 -6.09 -3.78 11.31
CA TYR A 158 -5.23 -4.15 10.20
C TYR A 158 -3.77 -4.08 10.61
N ASP A 159 -3.05 -5.18 10.44
CA ASP A 159 -1.61 -5.27 10.61
C ASP A 159 -0.95 -5.15 9.22
N LYS A 160 -0.30 -4.01 8.99
CA LYS A 160 0.36 -3.71 7.70
C LYS A 160 1.56 -4.61 7.39
N GLU A 161 2.24 -5.13 8.41
CA GLU A 161 3.43 -5.98 8.22
C GLU A 161 3.01 -7.38 7.80
N ARG A 162 1.89 -7.85 8.34
CA ARG A 162 1.30 -9.15 8.03
C ARG A 162 0.27 -9.11 6.90
N ASN A 163 -0.07 -7.91 6.42
CA ASN A 163 -1.15 -7.66 5.46
C ASN A 163 -2.43 -8.43 5.82
N HIS A 164 -2.84 -8.36 7.09
CA HIS A 164 -3.96 -9.15 7.59
C HIS A 164 -4.70 -8.44 8.72
N CYS A 165 -5.99 -8.78 8.86
CA CYS A 165 -6.85 -8.22 9.89
C CYS A 165 -6.95 -9.17 11.08
N PHE A 166 -6.53 -8.71 12.26
CA PHE A 166 -6.51 -9.52 13.49
C PHE A 166 -7.51 -9.00 14.52
N PRO A 167 -8.15 -9.90 15.29
CA PRO A 167 -8.96 -9.48 16.41
C PRO A 167 -8.09 -8.90 17.54
N PHE A 168 -8.63 -7.94 18.30
CA PHE A 168 -8.02 -7.42 19.52
C PHE A 168 -9.11 -6.98 20.52
N TRP A 169 -8.72 -6.89 21.80
CA TRP A 169 -9.57 -6.37 22.85
C TRP A 169 -9.50 -4.84 22.88
N PHE A 170 -10.59 -4.18 22.52
CA PHE A 170 -10.76 -2.74 22.66
C PHE A 170 -11.45 -2.43 23.98
N SER A 171 -10.91 -1.46 24.72
CA SER A 171 -11.39 -1.07 26.05
C SER A 171 -12.73 -0.33 26.07
N GLY A 172 -13.31 -0.03 24.90
CA GLY A 172 -14.60 0.63 24.76
C GLY A 172 -14.55 2.15 24.60
N CYS A 173 -13.39 2.79 24.77
CA CYS A 173 -13.20 4.22 24.50
C CYS A 173 -11.77 4.55 24.09
N GLY A 174 -11.54 5.77 23.59
CA GLY A 174 -10.24 6.18 23.06
C GLY A 174 -9.89 5.37 21.82
N GLY A 175 -8.64 4.90 21.75
CA GLY A 175 -8.17 4.16 20.59
C GLY A 175 -7.99 5.06 19.37
N ASN A 176 -7.95 4.43 18.20
CA ASN A 176 -7.86 5.13 16.92
C ASN A 176 -8.72 4.43 15.85
N LEU A 177 -8.65 4.93 14.60
CA LEU A 177 -9.51 4.47 13.51
C LEU A 177 -9.14 3.09 12.94
N ASN A 178 -7.98 2.51 13.28
CA ASN A 178 -7.64 1.13 12.94
C ASN A 178 -8.38 0.13 13.85
N SER A 179 -9.71 0.21 13.86
CA SER A 179 -10.58 -0.46 14.83
C SER A 179 -11.96 -0.72 14.24
N PHE A 180 -12.11 -1.88 13.61
CA PHE A 180 -13.30 -2.30 12.87
C PHE A 180 -14.19 -3.24 13.67
N ARG A 181 -15.48 -3.28 13.36
CA ARG A 181 -16.46 -4.15 14.06
C ARG A 181 -16.34 -5.61 13.64
N SER A 182 -15.81 -5.86 12.45
CA SER A 182 -15.64 -7.21 11.91
C SER A 182 -14.36 -7.36 11.07
N ALA A 183 -13.89 -8.59 10.92
CA ALA A 183 -12.79 -8.90 10.00
C ALA A 183 -13.11 -8.52 8.55
N GLN A 184 -14.37 -8.67 8.12
CA GLN A 184 -14.80 -8.35 6.77
C GLN A 184 -14.73 -6.84 6.50
N GLU A 185 -15.17 -6.01 7.46
CA GLU A 185 -15.05 -4.56 7.38
C GLU A 185 -13.58 -4.12 7.30
N CYS A 186 -12.73 -4.66 8.17
CA CYS A 186 -11.29 -4.39 8.15
C CYS A 186 -10.66 -4.74 6.80
N ARG A 187 -10.95 -5.94 6.26
CA ARG A 187 -10.42 -6.36 4.95
C ARG A 187 -10.92 -5.45 3.83
N ALA A 188 -12.20 -5.12 3.82
CA ALA A 188 -12.78 -4.26 2.79
C ALA A 188 -12.14 -2.86 2.76
N VAL A 189 -11.76 -2.33 3.92
CA VAL A 189 -11.15 -1.01 4.05
C VAL A 189 -9.65 -1.03 3.73
N CYS A 190 -8.92 -2.00 4.27
CA CYS A 190 -7.45 -1.97 4.29
C CYS A 190 -6.76 -2.88 3.29
N ILE A 191 -7.46 -3.87 2.74
CA ILE A 191 -6.90 -4.80 1.76
C ILE A 191 -7.57 -4.51 0.42
N PRO A 192 -6.83 -3.97 -0.57
CA PRO A 192 -7.38 -3.75 -1.90
C PRO A 192 -7.72 -5.11 -2.55
N ASP A 193 -8.85 -5.14 -3.27
CA ASP A 193 -9.29 -6.31 -4.06
C ASP A 193 -8.32 -6.63 -5.21
#